data_AF-A0A1D8JC42-F1
#
_entry.id   AF-A0A1D8JC42-F1
#
_cell.length_a   1.000
_cell.length_b   1.000
_cell.length_c   1.000
_cell.angle_alpha   90.00
_cell.angle_beta   90.00
_cell.angle_gamma   90.00
#
_symmetry.space_group_name_H-M   'P 1'
#
loop_
_entity.id
_entity.type
_entity.pdbx_description
1 polymer ?
#
loop_
_entity_poly.entity_id
_entity_poly.type
_entity_poly.pdbx_seq_one_letter_code
_entity_poly.pdbx_strand_id
1 'polypeptide(L)'
;MKKAFIILILIGTLFGCVIKDESIVEDHLNEAVKAESDYIVAIEGHQFFEKDMDFYTFMQKVKNEVNRVNDAESLTGKELEESNQFWEAQNKQYDNINVQLQKMIEIHTMSLLAKEKNYFIPVDKLEAEVKRFNALIAEMPTVQEMIQRYGEKNYKSNIRLYMEESMMRDRIIDDIEKEVWEKKPDASDQEIKFLAKEYYEELYQDHLSQLELEINVR
;
A
#
# COMPACT_ATOMS: atom_id res chain seq x y z
N MET A 1 30.37 55.55 10.79
CA MET A 1 31.35 55.77 11.87
C MET A 1 30.82 56.81 12.85
N LYS A 2 30.53 56.40 14.09
CA LYS A 2 30.74 57.08 15.37
C LYS A 2 29.71 56.57 16.39
N LYS A 3 30.15 55.57 17.15
CA LYS A 3 29.62 55.25 18.47
C LYS A 3 30.18 56.29 19.44
N ALA A 4 29.39 56.76 20.39
CA ALA A 4 29.80 56.96 21.78
C ALA A 4 28.53 57.28 22.61
N PHE A 5 28.12 56.44 23.56
CA PHE A 5 28.65 56.25 24.93
C PHE A 5 28.11 57.32 25.91
N ILE A 6 27.77 56.85 27.13
CA ILE A 6 27.77 57.57 28.43
C ILE A 6 26.45 58.31 28.78
N ILE A 7 25.86 58.26 29.98
CA ILE A 7 26.00 57.46 31.23
C ILE A 7 24.98 58.02 32.25
N LEU A 8 24.64 57.21 33.26
CA LEU A 8 24.13 57.50 34.62
C LEU A 8 22.82 58.29 34.85
N ILE A 9 21.78 57.66 35.42
CA ILE A 9 21.41 57.49 36.87
C ILE A 9 20.98 58.82 37.54
N LEU A 10 19.73 58.91 38.03
CA LEU A 10 19.36 59.01 39.47
C LEU A 10 17.89 59.48 39.72
N ILE A 11 17.19 58.64 40.50
CA ILE A 11 16.27 58.91 41.63
C ILE A 11 14.96 59.69 41.41
N GLY A 12 13.87 59.09 41.89
CA GLY A 12 12.66 59.82 42.29
C GLY A 12 11.50 58.91 42.70
N THR A 13 11.40 58.58 43.98
CA THR A 13 10.35 57.77 44.63
C THR A 13 9.00 58.49 44.76
N LEU A 14 7.89 57.74 44.73
CA LEU A 14 6.82 57.65 45.77
C LEU A 14 5.38 57.49 45.20
N PHE A 15 4.62 56.59 45.85
CA PHE A 15 3.17 56.33 45.79
C PHE A 15 2.62 55.83 44.43
N GLY A 16 1.82 54.77 44.33
CA GLY A 16 1.09 53.93 45.26
C GLY A 16 0.09 53.09 44.45
N CYS A 17 -0.51 52.09 45.09
CA CYS A 17 -1.58 51.18 44.62
C CYS A 17 -1.19 49.96 43.76
N VAL A 18 -1.19 48.84 44.47
CA VAL A 18 -1.50 47.47 44.06
C VAL A 18 -2.84 47.41 43.31
N ILE A 19 -2.85 46.81 42.11
CA ILE A 19 -3.91 45.89 41.67
C ILE A 19 -3.24 44.70 40.94
N LYS A 20 -3.49 43.53 41.51
CA LYS A 20 -3.36 42.13 41.05
C LYS A 20 -3.73 41.98 39.56
N ASP A 21 -2.81 41.59 38.70
CA ASP A 21 -2.57 40.20 38.27
C ASP A 21 -3.78 39.51 37.64
N GLU A 22 -3.79 39.48 36.31
CA GLU A 22 -4.09 38.31 35.45
C GLU A 22 -3.90 38.78 33.99
N SER A 23 -2.65 38.82 33.53
CA SER A 23 -2.37 38.88 32.10
C SER A 23 -2.60 37.49 31.53
N ILE A 24 -3.64 37.35 30.73
CA ILE A 24 -3.84 36.22 29.84
C ILE A 24 -2.59 36.11 28.97
N VAL A 25 -1.75 35.11 29.28
CA VAL A 25 -0.71 34.65 28.39
C VAL A 25 -1.45 33.96 27.25
N GLU A 26 -1.60 34.66 26.13
CA GLU A 26 -1.87 34.01 24.85
C GLU A 26 -0.67 33.09 24.57
N ASP A 27 -0.86 31.82 24.94
CA ASP A 27 -0.10 30.72 24.38
C ASP A 27 -0.42 30.71 22.89
N HIS A 28 0.44 31.38 22.12
CA HIS A 28 0.51 31.18 20.69
C HIS A 28 0.97 29.74 20.48
N LEU A 29 -0.01 28.83 20.57
CA LEU A 29 0.00 27.53 19.95
C LEU A 29 0.55 27.75 18.56
N ASN A 30 1.79 27.29 18.40
CA ASN A 30 2.45 27.13 17.13
C ASN A 30 1.71 25.96 16.46
N GLU A 31 0.48 26.22 16.03
CA GLU A 31 -0.26 25.38 15.10
C GLU A 31 0.51 25.52 13.80
N ALA A 32 1.57 24.72 13.68
CA ALA A 32 2.21 24.46 12.42
C ALA A 32 1.07 24.02 11.50
N VAL A 33 0.70 24.92 10.59
CA VAL A 33 -0.20 24.64 9.47
C VAL A 33 0.34 23.37 8.83
N LYS A 34 -0.26 22.22 9.15
CA LYS A 34 0.07 20.92 8.57
C LYS A 34 -0.22 21.16 7.09
N ALA A 35 0.85 21.33 6.30
CA ALA A 35 0.72 21.48 4.86
C ALA A 35 -0.20 20.35 4.39
N GLU A 36 -1.29 20.68 3.69
CA GLU A 36 -2.18 19.67 3.13
C GLU A 36 -1.30 18.76 2.27
N SER A 37 -1.10 17.55 2.76
CA SER A 37 -0.23 16.58 2.15
C SER A 37 -1.04 15.78 1.16
N ASP A 38 -0.60 15.74 -0.10
CA ASP A 38 -1.33 15.12 -1.21
C ASP A 38 -1.33 13.57 -1.20
N TYR A 39 -0.89 12.93 -0.11
CA TYR A 39 -0.96 11.47 0.02
C TYR A 39 -2.40 11.04 0.34
N ILE A 40 -2.79 9.87 -0.16
CA ILE A 40 -4.12 9.28 0.07
C ILE A 40 -4.12 8.31 1.25
N VAL A 41 -2.96 7.68 1.53
CA VAL A 41 -2.75 6.85 2.71
C VAL A 41 -1.29 6.89 3.13
N ALA A 42 -1.03 6.86 4.44
CA ALA A 42 0.30 6.61 4.99
C ALA A 42 0.24 5.38 5.90
N ILE A 43 1.23 4.49 5.75
CA ILE A 43 1.37 3.26 6.55
C ILE A 43 2.77 3.28 7.16
N GLU A 44 2.89 3.30 8.49
CA GLU A 44 4.18 3.41 9.20
C GLU A 44 5.04 4.59 8.68
N GLY A 45 4.38 5.73 8.43
CA GLY A 45 4.99 6.93 7.88
C GLY A 45 5.36 6.87 6.38
N HIS A 46 5.18 5.73 5.70
CA HIS A 46 5.32 5.62 4.25
C HIS A 46 4.08 6.17 3.54
N GLN A 47 4.25 7.24 2.78
CA GLN A 47 3.17 7.94 2.08
C GLN A 47 2.92 7.33 0.69
N PHE A 48 1.67 6.95 0.44
CA PHE A 48 1.16 6.53 -0.86
C PHE A 48 0.30 7.63 -1.47
N PHE A 49 0.51 7.88 -2.75
CA PHE A 49 -0.22 8.85 -3.56
C PHE A 49 -1.19 8.13 -4.51
N GLU A 50 -2.07 8.89 -5.17
CA GLU A 50 -3.03 8.36 -6.16
C GLU A 50 -2.35 7.50 -7.24
N LYS A 51 -1.20 7.94 -7.76
CA LYS A 51 -0.41 7.19 -8.75
C LYS A 51 0.03 5.80 -8.25
N ASP A 52 0.22 5.64 -6.95
CA ASP A 52 0.66 4.37 -6.36
C ASP A 52 -0.54 3.43 -6.31
N MET A 53 -1.70 3.90 -5.83
CA MET A 53 -2.96 3.15 -5.88
C MET A 53 -3.36 2.77 -7.31
N ASP A 54 -3.20 3.69 -8.27
CA ASP A 54 -3.43 3.43 -9.69
C ASP A 54 -2.55 2.30 -10.21
N PHE A 55 -1.28 2.26 -9.79
CA PHE A 55 -0.37 1.20 -10.21
C PHE A 55 -0.76 -0.16 -9.63
N TYR A 56 -1.11 -0.22 -8.35
CA TYR A 56 -1.54 -1.48 -7.72
C TYR A 56 -2.82 -2.00 -8.37
N THR A 57 -3.77 -1.10 -8.62
CA THR A 57 -5.02 -1.38 -9.32
C THR A 57 -4.78 -1.88 -10.74
N PHE A 58 -3.93 -1.18 -11.48
CA PHE A 58 -3.50 -1.58 -12.83
C PHE A 58 -2.94 -3.01 -12.82
N MET A 59 -2.04 -3.31 -11.88
CA MET A 59 -1.44 -4.63 -11.77
C MET A 59 -2.46 -5.72 -11.42
N GLN A 60 -3.49 -5.44 -10.61
CA GLN A 60 -4.57 -6.40 -10.41
C GLN A 60 -5.36 -6.68 -11.70
N LYS A 61 -5.70 -5.62 -12.45
CA LYS A 61 -6.38 -5.76 -13.75
C LYS A 61 -5.52 -6.56 -14.74
N VAL A 62 -4.21 -6.36 -14.76
CA VAL A 62 -3.27 -7.18 -15.56
C VAL A 62 -3.30 -8.65 -15.14
N LYS A 63 -3.25 -8.94 -13.83
CA LYS A 63 -3.32 -10.33 -13.33
C LYS A 63 -4.63 -11.01 -13.73
N ASN A 64 -5.76 -10.29 -13.63
CA ASN A 64 -7.05 -10.79 -14.09
C ASN A 64 -7.04 -11.08 -15.60
N GLU A 65 -6.45 -10.20 -16.41
CA GLU A 65 -6.37 -10.41 -17.86
C GLU A 65 -5.48 -11.60 -18.23
N VAL A 66 -4.35 -11.78 -17.55
CA VAL A 66 -3.49 -12.97 -17.71
C VAL A 66 -4.29 -14.24 -17.41
N ASN A 67 -5.05 -14.27 -16.32
CA ASN A 67 -5.88 -15.42 -15.97
C ASN A 67 -7.00 -15.65 -17.01
N ARG A 68 -7.66 -14.59 -17.47
CA ARG A 68 -8.70 -14.66 -18.50
C ARG A 68 -8.16 -15.23 -19.82
N VAL A 69 -6.95 -14.84 -20.22
CA VAL A 69 -6.27 -15.39 -21.41
C VAL A 69 -5.99 -16.88 -21.21
N ASN A 70 -5.44 -17.28 -20.06
CA ASN A 70 -5.16 -18.69 -19.77
C ASN A 70 -6.43 -19.56 -19.72
N ASP A 71 -7.52 -19.04 -19.14
CA ASP A 71 -8.82 -19.71 -19.14
C ASP A 71 -9.33 -19.91 -20.58
N ALA A 72 -9.12 -18.94 -21.47
CA ALA A 72 -9.51 -19.04 -22.88
C ALA A 72 -8.70 -20.08 -23.68
N GLU A 73 -7.54 -20.52 -23.19
CA GLU A 73 -6.78 -21.61 -23.80
C GLU A 73 -7.36 -23.00 -23.50
N SER A 74 -8.11 -23.12 -22.39
CA SER A 74 -8.56 -24.42 -21.86
C SER A 74 -10.09 -24.58 -21.83
N LEU A 75 -10.83 -23.49 -21.71
CA LEU A 75 -12.30 -23.49 -21.63
C LEU A 75 -12.94 -23.19 -22.98
N THR A 76 -14.13 -23.73 -23.22
CA THR A 76 -14.90 -23.46 -24.45
C THR A 76 -16.39 -23.31 -24.16
N GLY A 77 -17.13 -22.74 -25.12
CA GLY A 77 -18.58 -22.61 -25.03
C GLY A 77 -19.04 -21.87 -23.77
N LYS A 78 -19.94 -22.50 -23.03
CA LYS A 78 -20.57 -21.89 -21.84
C LYS A 78 -19.56 -21.65 -20.69
N GLU A 79 -18.60 -22.55 -20.48
CA GLU A 79 -17.60 -22.40 -19.42
C GLU A 79 -16.70 -21.19 -19.68
N LEU A 80 -16.34 -20.97 -20.95
CA LEU A 80 -15.59 -19.78 -21.36
C LEU A 80 -16.40 -18.50 -21.20
N GLU A 81 -17.70 -18.53 -21.50
CA GLU A 81 -18.59 -17.39 -21.30
C GLU A 81 -18.69 -17.01 -19.81
N GLU A 82 -18.89 -18.01 -18.94
CA GLU A 82 -18.97 -17.82 -17.49
C GLU A 82 -17.65 -17.30 -16.91
N SER A 83 -16.50 -17.85 -17.34
CA SER A 83 -15.18 -17.35 -16.95
C SER A 83 -14.96 -15.89 -17.39
N ASN A 84 -15.32 -15.53 -18.62
CA ASN A 84 -15.20 -14.14 -19.08
C ASN A 84 -16.06 -13.19 -18.25
N GLN A 85 -17.31 -13.55 -17.96
CA GLN A 85 -18.20 -12.75 -17.10
C GLN A 85 -17.64 -12.60 -15.69
N PHE A 86 -17.03 -13.66 -15.14
CA PHE A 86 -16.37 -13.61 -13.85
C PHE A 86 -15.23 -12.60 -13.84
N TRP A 87 -14.31 -12.66 -14.81
CA TRP A 87 -13.17 -11.73 -14.88
C TRP A 87 -13.59 -10.29 -15.16
N GLU A 88 -14.63 -10.07 -15.96
CA GLU A 88 -15.23 -8.75 -16.14
C GLU A 88 -15.80 -8.19 -14.82
N ALA A 89 -16.52 -9.02 -14.07
CA ALA A 89 -17.03 -8.64 -12.75
C ALA A 89 -15.91 -8.31 -11.77
N GLN A 90 -14.82 -9.10 -11.75
CA GLN A 90 -13.62 -8.81 -10.94
C GLN A 90 -12.99 -7.46 -11.31
N ASN A 91 -12.84 -7.19 -12.61
CA ASN A 91 -12.28 -5.92 -13.08
C ASN A 91 -13.12 -4.70 -12.70
N LYS A 92 -14.45 -4.85 -12.66
CA LYS A 92 -15.38 -3.78 -12.25
C LYS A 92 -15.30 -3.44 -10.76
N GLN A 93 -14.91 -4.39 -9.90
CA GLN A 93 -14.72 -4.10 -8.47
C GLN A 93 -13.63 -3.04 -8.25
N TYR A 94 -12.62 -3.03 -9.12
CA TYR A 94 -11.55 -2.04 -9.12
C TYR A 94 -11.96 -0.66 -9.64
N ASP A 95 -13.25 -0.41 -9.90
CA ASP A 95 -13.76 0.95 -10.12
C ASP A 95 -14.21 1.61 -8.80
N ASN A 96 -14.21 0.85 -7.70
CA ASN A 96 -14.48 1.34 -6.35
C ASN A 96 -13.16 1.68 -5.64
N ILE A 97 -12.99 2.96 -5.27
CA ILE A 97 -11.80 3.46 -4.56
C ILE A 97 -11.50 2.70 -3.27
N ASN A 98 -12.51 2.25 -2.53
CA ASN A 98 -12.29 1.48 -1.30
C ASN A 98 -11.63 0.13 -1.60
N VAL A 99 -11.99 -0.51 -2.71
CA VAL A 99 -11.36 -1.78 -3.14
C VAL A 99 -9.93 -1.55 -3.59
N GLN A 100 -9.67 -0.45 -4.31
CA GLN A 100 -8.32 -0.08 -4.75
C GLN A 100 -7.40 0.17 -3.55
N LEU A 101 -7.85 1.00 -2.59
CA LEU A 101 -7.13 1.29 -1.35
C LEU A 101 -6.89 0.02 -0.52
N GLN A 102 -7.95 -0.75 -0.29
CA GLN A 102 -7.84 -2.00 0.47
C GLN A 102 -6.80 -2.92 -0.14
N LYS A 103 -6.75 -3.06 -1.48
CA LYS A 103 -5.78 -3.94 -2.11
C LYS A 103 -4.35 -3.43 -2.03
N MET A 104 -4.15 -2.12 -2.14
CA MET A 104 -2.83 -1.53 -1.95
C MET A 104 -2.34 -1.70 -0.51
N ILE A 105 -3.19 -1.38 0.47
CA ILE A 105 -2.91 -1.54 1.91
C ILE A 105 -2.60 -3.00 2.21
N GLU A 106 -3.43 -3.95 1.76
CA GLU A 106 -3.24 -5.39 1.98
C GLU A 106 -1.86 -5.86 1.50
N ILE A 107 -1.47 -5.52 0.27
CA ILE A 107 -0.19 -5.95 -0.30
C ILE A 107 0.98 -5.36 0.49
N HIS A 108 0.91 -4.07 0.81
CA HIS A 108 1.99 -3.40 1.52
C HIS A 108 2.12 -3.90 2.97
N THR A 109 1.01 -3.94 3.72
CA THR A 109 0.94 -4.42 5.10
C THR A 109 1.48 -5.85 5.21
N MET A 110 1.07 -6.76 4.31
CA MET A 110 1.58 -8.13 4.36
C MET A 110 3.04 -8.24 3.89
N SER A 111 3.51 -7.32 3.05
CA SER A 111 4.94 -7.19 2.78
C SER A 111 5.73 -6.68 3.99
N LEU A 112 5.17 -5.82 4.83
CA LEU A 112 5.81 -5.38 6.08
C LEU A 112 5.92 -6.54 7.06
N LEU A 113 4.83 -7.30 7.25
CA LEU A 113 4.85 -8.51 8.08
C LEU A 113 5.92 -9.52 7.64
N ALA A 114 6.07 -9.74 6.33
CA ALA A 114 7.12 -10.60 5.79
C ALA A 114 8.52 -10.09 6.18
N LYS A 115 8.75 -8.77 6.15
CA LYS A 115 10.03 -8.17 6.58
C LYS A 115 10.25 -8.35 8.08
N GLU A 116 9.21 -8.19 8.90
CA GLU A 116 9.28 -8.45 10.36
C GLU A 116 9.61 -9.90 10.69
N LYS A 117 9.11 -10.84 9.88
CA LYS A 117 9.50 -12.26 9.91
C LYS A 117 10.91 -12.54 9.38
N ASN A 118 11.68 -11.51 9.03
CA ASN A 118 13.02 -11.58 8.44
C ASN A 118 13.05 -12.24 7.05
N TYR A 119 11.94 -12.20 6.31
CA TYR A 119 11.96 -12.58 4.90
C TYR A 119 12.62 -11.50 4.06
N PHE A 120 13.29 -11.98 3.02
CA PHE A 120 13.86 -11.14 2.00
C PHE A 120 13.83 -11.89 0.68
N ILE A 121 13.64 -11.15 -0.41
CA ILE A 121 13.79 -11.67 -1.76
C ILE A 121 15.19 -11.26 -2.24
N PRO A 122 16.09 -12.24 -2.52
CA PRO A 122 17.37 -11.95 -3.16
C PRO A 122 17.17 -11.15 -4.46
N VAL A 123 18.01 -10.15 -4.71
CA VAL A 123 17.87 -9.24 -5.86
C VAL A 123 17.85 -10.02 -7.18
N ASP A 124 18.71 -11.03 -7.34
CA ASP A 124 18.75 -11.91 -8.51
C ASP A 124 17.43 -12.67 -8.72
N LYS A 125 16.79 -13.13 -7.64
CA LYS A 125 15.47 -13.78 -7.72
C LYS A 125 14.37 -12.79 -8.10
N LEU A 126 14.39 -11.57 -7.56
CA LEU A 126 13.43 -10.53 -7.92
C LEU A 126 13.54 -10.15 -9.40
N GLU A 127 14.76 -9.90 -9.89
CA GLU A 127 14.98 -9.54 -11.30
C GLU A 127 14.62 -10.70 -12.24
N ALA A 128 14.89 -11.94 -11.84
CA ALA A 128 14.45 -13.12 -12.59
C ALA A 128 12.93 -13.20 -12.68
N GLU A 129 12.21 -12.91 -11.59
CA GLU A 129 10.75 -12.93 -11.56
C GLU A 129 10.13 -11.80 -12.37
N VAL A 130 10.66 -10.57 -12.26
CA VAL A 130 10.26 -9.43 -13.10
C VAL A 130 10.47 -9.76 -14.58
N LYS A 131 11.62 -10.34 -14.94
CA LYS A 131 11.91 -10.76 -16.32
C LYS A 131 10.95 -11.85 -16.79
N ARG A 132 10.68 -12.85 -15.96
CA ARG A 132 9.75 -13.95 -16.26
C ARG A 132 8.35 -13.42 -16.51
N PHE A 133 7.85 -12.55 -15.64
CA PHE A 133 6.54 -11.93 -15.78
C PHE A 133 6.45 -11.08 -17.05
N ASN A 134 7.48 -10.27 -17.34
CA ASN A 134 7.54 -9.49 -18.57
C ASN A 134 7.57 -10.35 -19.84
N ALA A 135 8.26 -11.49 -19.81
CA ALA A 135 8.28 -12.43 -20.94
C ALA A 135 6.90 -13.05 -21.16
N LEU A 136 6.22 -13.48 -20.08
CA LEU A 136 4.87 -14.03 -20.14
C LEU A 136 3.89 -13.05 -20.79
N ILE A 137 3.85 -11.80 -20.31
CA ILE A 137 2.88 -10.81 -20.81
C ILE A 137 3.23 -10.27 -22.19
N ALA A 138 4.48 -10.43 -22.67
CA ALA A 138 4.89 -10.01 -24.01
C ALA A 138 4.21 -10.85 -25.11
N GLU A 139 3.81 -12.08 -24.78
CA GLU A 139 3.10 -13.00 -25.68
C GLU A 139 1.58 -12.74 -25.69
N MET A 140 1.08 -11.81 -24.86
CA MET A 140 -0.35 -11.54 -24.67
C MET A 140 -0.72 -10.14 -25.21
N PRO A 141 -1.27 -10.03 -26.45
CA PRO A 141 -1.54 -8.74 -27.09
C PRO A 141 -2.46 -7.81 -26.28
N THR A 142 -3.48 -8.38 -25.61
CA THR A 142 -4.41 -7.60 -24.79
C THR A 142 -3.73 -6.97 -23.57
N VAL A 143 -2.83 -7.70 -22.92
CA VAL A 143 -2.03 -7.18 -21.80
C VAL A 143 -1.05 -6.10 -22.27
N GLN A 144 -0.43 -6.28 -23.44
CA GLN A 144 0.43 -5.24 -24.02
C GLN A 144 -0.34 -3.95 -24.31
N GLU A 145 -1.57 -4.03 -24.84
CA GLU A 145 -2.44 -2.87 -25.04
C GLU A 145 -2.81 -2.19 -23.70
N MET A 146 -3.07 -2.96 -22.65
CA MET A 146 -3.31 -2.41 -21.31
C MET A 146 -2.10 -1.62 -20.80
N ILE A 147 -0.88 -2.17 -20.92
CA ILE A 147 0.37 -1.49 -20.52
C ILE A 147 0.59 -0.22 -21.34
N GLN A 148 0.33 -0.28 -22.65
CA GLN A 148 0.47 0.89 -23.52
C GLN A 148 -0.49 2.01 -23.12
N ARG A 149 -1.76 1.68 -22.82
CA ARG A 149 -2.77 2.66 -22.36
C ARG A 149 -2.47 3.23 -20.98
N TYR A 150 -1.96 2.41 -20.06
CA TYR A 150 -1.55 2.86 -18.74
C TYR A 150 -0.29 3.75 -18.77
N GLY A 151 0.60 3.47 -19.71
CA GLY A 151 1.86 4.18 -19.91
C GLY A 151 3.06 3.30 -19.57
N GLU A 152 3.79 2.87 -20.60
CA GLU A 152 4.94 1.96 -20.44
C GLU A 152 6.00 2.47 -19.47
N LYS A 153 6.25 3.79 -19.44
CA LYS A 153 7.23 4.38 -18.53
C LYS A 153 6.80 4.20 -17.08
N ASN A 154 5.53 4.45 -16.77
CA ASN A 154 4.97 4.27 -15.43
C ASN A 154 5.02 2.80 -15.02
N TYR A 155 4.69 1.89 -15.94
CA TYR A 155 4.83 0.46 -15.70
C TYR A 155 6.26 0.05 -15.37
N LYS A 156 7.22 0.41 -16.24
CA LYS A 156 8.64 0.04 -16.10
C LYS A 156 9.25 0.59 -14.81
N SER A 157 8.85 1.78 -14.37
CA SER A 157 9.35 2.40 -13.15
C SER A 157 8.84 1.74 -11.86
N ASN A 158 7.67 1.10 -11.87
CA ASN A 158 7.03 0.62 -10.64
C ASN A 158 6.96 -0.91 -10.53
N ILE A 159 7.03 -1.66 -11.63
CA ILE A 159 6.84 -3.13 -11.63
C ILE A 159 7.77 -3.85 -10.66
N ARG A 160 9.01 -3.40 -10.52
CA ARG A 160 9.99 -4.03 -9.63
C ARG A 160 9.55 -3.93 -8.16
N LEU A 161 9.11 -2.75 -7.72
CA LEU A 161 8.66 -2.53 -6.33
C LEU A 161 7.40 -3.33 -6.03
N TYR A 162 6.41 -3.28 -6.92
CA TYR A 162 5.20 -4.09 -6.77
C TYR A 162 5.49 -5.59 -6.73
N MET A 163 6.42 -6.06 -7.56
CA MET A 163 6.80 -7.47 -7.59
C MET A 163 7.47 -7.88 -6.28
N GLU A 164 8.35 -7.03 -5.75
CA GLU A 164 9.01 -7.27 -4.46
C GLU A 164 7.99 -7.41 -3.33
N GLU A 165 7.06 -6.45 -3.19
CA GLU A 165 6.02 -6.53 -2.16
C GLU A 165 5.06 -7.69 -2.37
N SER A 166 4.68 -7.95 -3.63
CA SER A 166 3.82 -9.09 -3.95
C SER A 166 4.46 -10.42 -3.59
N MET A 167 5.74 -10.62 -3.92
CA MET A 167 6.46 -11.83 -3.56
C MET A 167 6.63 -11.97 -2.05
N MET A 168 6.81 -10.86 -1.33
CA MET A 168 6.89 -10.85 0.13
C MET A 168 5.54 -11.22 0.78
N ARG A 169 4.42 -10.68 0.28
CA ARG A 169 3.07 -11.13 0.66
C ARG A 169 2.87 -12.61 0.36
N ASP A 170 3.24 -13.07 -0.84
CA ASP A 170 3.03 -14.45 -1.26
C ASP A 170 3.80 -15.45 -0.39
N ARG A 171 4.98 -15.06 0.13
CA ARG A 171 5.69 -15.84 1.15
C ARG A 171 4.89 -16.07 2.42
N ILE A 172 4.10 -15.09 2.86
CA ILE A 172 3.22 -15.25 4.03
C ILE A 172 2.11 -16.26 3.71
N ILE A 173 1.53 -16.19 2.50
CA ILE A 173 0.50 -17.14 2.06
C ILE A 173 1.08 -18.56 2.03
N ASP A 174 2.28 -18.74 1.45
CA ASP A 174 2.97 -20.04 1.37
C ASP A 174 3.21 -20.65 2.77
N ASP A 175 3.61 -19.82 3.75
CA ASP A 175 3.79 -20.29 5.13
C ASP A 175 2.48 -20.72 5.77
N ILE A 176 1.42 -19.94 5.57
CA ILE A 176 0.10 -20.26 6.10
C ILE A 176 -0.39 -21.57 5.49
N GLU A 177 -0.28 -21.74 4.17
CA GLU A 177 -0.65 -22.99 3.50
C GLU A 177 0.14 -24.17 4.06
N LYS A 178 1.45 -24.00 4.28
CA LYS A 178 2.30 -25.03 4.89
C LYS A 178 1.85 -25.37 6.32
N GLU A 179 1.55 -24.37 7.14
CA GLU A 179 1.05 -24.59 8.50
C GLU A 179 -0.30 -25.30 8.51
N VAL A 180 -1.20 -24.96 7.59
CA VAL A 180 -2.51 -25.62 7.46
C VAL A 180 -2.31 -27.08 7.05
N TRP A 181 -1.42 -27.36 6.09
CA TRP A 181 -1.05 -28.73 5.70
C TRP A 181 -0.51 -29.55 6.88
N GLU A 182 0.40 -28.98 7.68
CA GLU A 182 0.97 -29.64 8.85
C GLU A 182 -0.09 -29.93 9.93
N LYS A 183 -1.08 -29.03 10.09
CA LYS A 183 -2.20 -29.18 11.05
C LYS A 183 -3.30 -30.11 10.54
N LYS A 184 -3.45 -30.26 9.22
CA LYS A 184 -4.53 -30.98 8.52
C LYS A 184 -3.99 -31.82 7.35
N PRO A 185 -3.15 -32.83 7.60
CA PRO A 185 -2.48 -33.59 6.53
C PRO A 185 -3.43 -34.38 5.62
N ASP A 186 -4.65 -34.67 6.08
CA ASP A 186 -5.66 -35.42 5.32
C ASP A 186 -6.66 -34.51 4.57
N ALA A 187 -6.54 -33.19 4.70
CA ALA A 187 -7.42 -32.25 4.01
C ALA A 187 -7.13 -32.22 2.50
N SER A 188 -8.17 -31.98 1.70
CA SER A 188 -8.00 -31.79 0.26
C SER A 188 -7.35 -30.45 -0.07
N ASP A 189 -6.70 -30.32 -1.23
CA ASP A 189 -6.11 -29.04 -1.69
C ASP A 189 -7.09 -27.87 -1.63
N GLN A 190 -8.37 -28.11 -1.93
CA GLN A 190 -9.41 -27.07 -1.88
C GLN A 190 -9.69 -26.62 -0.45
N GLU A 191 -9.73 -27.57 0.50
CA GLU A 191 -9.93 -27.29 1.91
C GLU A 191 -8.72 -26.56 2.50
N ILE A 192 -7.50 -26.96 2.12
CA ILE A 192 -6.28 -26.25 2.52
C ILE A 192 -6.32 -24.80 2.05
N LYS A 193 -6.63 -24.55 0.77
CA LYS A 193 -6.72 -23.18 0.23
C LYS A 193 -7.80 -22.35 0.91
N PHE A 194 -8.94 -22.96 1.24
CA PHE A 194 -10.01 -22.29 1.97
C PHE A 194 -9.55 -21.86 3.36
N LEU A 195 -8.99 -22.79 4.15
CA LEU A 195 -8.50 -22.51 5.50
C LEU A 195 -7.32 -21.53 5.49
N ALA A 196 -6.40 -21.66 4.52
CA ALA A 196 -5.28 -20.74 4.37
C ALA A 196 -5.76 -19.32 4.08
N LYS A 197 -6.82 -19.16 3.28
CA LYS A 197 -7.44 -17.86 3.04
C LYS A 197 -8.04 -17.27 4.32
N GLU A 198 -8.77 -18.05 5.12
CA GLU A 198 -9.31 -17.59 6.40
C GLU A 198 -8.19 -17.13 7.35
N TYR A 199 -7.13 -17.94 7.50
CA TYR A 199 -5.99 -17.59 8.34
C TYR A 199 -5.21 -16.38 7.83
N TYR A 200 -5.10 -16.21 6.50
CA TYR A 200 -4.50 -15.02 5.91
C TYR A 200 -5.33 -13.77 6.20
N GLU A 201 -6.65 -13.84 6.09
CA GLU A 201 -7.54 -12.73 6.41
C GLU A 201 -7.45 -12.34 7.89
N GLU A 202 -7.46 -13.32 8.80
CA GLU A 202 -7.27 -13.08 10.24
C GLU A 202 -5.91 -12.44 10.53
N LEU A 203 -4.82 -13.01 10.00
CA LEU A 203 -3.47 -12.48 10.19
C LEU A 203 -3.31 -11.06 9.63
N TYR A 204 -3.93 -10.78 8.48
CA TYR A 204 -3.92 -9.45 7.90
C TYR A 204 -4.63 -8.43 8.80
N GLN A 205 -5.82 -8.75 9.31
CA GLN A 205 -6.54 -7.85 10.23
C GLN A 205 -5.76 -7.62 11.53
N ASP A 206 -5.19 -8.68 12.10
CA ASP A 206 -4.39 -8.60 13.31
C ASP A 206 -3.16 -7.71 13.11
N HIS A 207 -2.41 -7.91 12.02
CA HIS A 207 -1.23 -7.11 11.74
C HIS A 207 -1.59 -5.66 11.38
N LEU A 208 -2.61 -5.44 10.55
CA LEU A 208 -3.08 -4.09 10.21
C LEU A 208 -3.46 -3.28 11.46
N SER A 209 -4.06 -3.93 12.46
CA SER A 209 -4.43 -3.27 13.73
C SER A 209 -3.24 -2.76 14.56
N GLN A 210 -2.03 -3.24 14.26
CA GLN A 210 -0.79 -2.89 14.94
C GLN A 210 -0.04 -1.76 14.24
N LEU A 211 -0.40 -1.43 13.00
CA LEU A 211 0.28 -0.44 12.19
C LEU A 211 -0.31 0.97 12.38
N GLU A 212 0.54 1.98 12.27
CA GLU A 212 0.10 3.37 12.13
C GLU A 212 -0.45 3.60 10.72
N LEU A 213 -1.77 3.85 10.63
CA LEU A 213 -2.49 4.08 9.38
C LEU A 213 -3.16 5.45 9.38
N GLU A 214 -2.78 6.31 8.44
CA GLU A 214 -3.45 7.59 8.18
C GLU A 214 -4.10 7.56 6.79
N ILE A 215 -5.42 7.72 6.69
CA ILE A 215 -6.15 7.75 5.41
C ILE A 215 -6.64 9.17 5.14
N ASN A 216 -6.28 9.73 3.99
CA ASN A 216 -6.61 11.09 3.54
C ASN A 216 -7.28 11.07 2.16
N VAL A 217 -8.34 10.27 2.04
CA VAL A 217 -9.10 10.15 0.78
C VAL A 217 -10.19 11.22 0.78
N ARG A 218 -10.21 12.06 -0.25
CA ARG A 218 -11.20 13.13 -0.43
C ARG A 218 -12.42 12.65 -1.20
#